data_AF-A0A812PLT2-F1
#
_entry.id   AF-A0A812PLT2-F1
#
_cell.length_a   1.000
_cell.length_b   1.000
_cell.length_c   1.000
_cell.angle_alpha   90.00
_cell.angle_beta   90.00
_cell.angle_gamma   90.00
#
_symmetry.space_group_name_H-M   'P 1'
#
loop_
_entity.id
_entity.type
_entity.pdbx_description
1 polymer ?
#
loop_
_entity_poly.entity_id
_entity_poly.type
_entity_poly.pdbx_seq_one_letter_code
_entity_poly.pdbx_strand_id
1 'polypeptide(L)'
;MKPGTIVATMPARSGGDILFASKLGDKAKDMVFCGFETLPWACRFTEWGKKATVLGTKNNILAAVTPASATKALAKLQGLLGVNPLVQESPNNLGISLRNPGMIVHPGVMYGRWSSEAWDGQPKDEAPLFYQGVDEFTEKVLLGMTDEVQLVCRKMEEVAMVDMKDACTLKQWYLDCYDGQMKDTSSLKACMNTNAAYDGLKHPCKEVDGKFMPDLKYRYLAEDIPTGLCFAKGLAEILGLDTPTIDKVMKWGQECIGLEILGPEGKMTGKDLDKTRAPQGMGITTLEAFLAASKIEAK
;
A
#
# COMPACT_ATOMS: atom_id res chain seq x y z
N MET A 1 -1.31 10.54 25.02
CA MET A 1 -0.72 9.20 25.18
C MET A 1 0.38 9.25 26.25
N LYS A 2 0.42 8.25 27.14
CA LYS A 2 1.41 8.09 28.23
C LYS A 2 2.62 7.27 27.75
N PRO A 3 3.81 7.41 28.35
CA PRO A 3 4.97 6.56 28.03
C PRO A 3 4.61 5.06 28.04
N GLY A 4 5.13 4.31 27.07
CA GLY A 4 4.85 2.89 26.86
C GLY A 4 3.53 2.56 26.16
N THR A 5 2.77 3.56 25.70
CA THR A 5 1.55 3.33 24.91
C THR A 5 1.93 2.67 23.57
N ILE A 6 1.25 1.56 23.25
CA ILE A 6 1.32 0.91 21.94
C ILE A 6 0.30 1.58 21.02
N VAL A 7 0.79 2.16 19.93
CA VAL A 7 -0.02 2.72 18.85
C VAL A 7 0.05 1.75 17.67
N ALA A 8 -0.99 0.96 17.50
CA ALA A 8 -1.11 0.02 16.40
C ALA A 8 -1.94 0.63 15.26
N THR A 9 -1.43 0.54 14.03
CA THR A 9 -2.12 1.01 12.83
C THR A 9 -2.35 -0.14 11.87
N MET A 10 -3.63 -0.43 11.57
CA MET A 10 -4.07 -1.55 10.74
C MET A 10 -5.02 -1.03 9.63
N PRO A 11 -4.57 -0.92 8.37
CA PRO A 11 -3.18 -1.01 7.92
C PRO A 11 -2.38 0.25 8.29
N ALA A 12 -1.06 0.13 8.37
CA ALA A 12 -0.17 1.28 8.57
C ALA A 12 -0.06 2.16 7.32
N ARG A 13 -0.26 1.55 6.14
CA ARG A 13 0.17 2.07 4.83
C ARG A 13 1.69 2.30 4.84
N SER A 14 2.19 3.06 3.87
CA SER A 14 3.62 3.30 3.71
C SER A 14 4.06 4.53 4.50
N GLY A 15 5.25 4.46 5.13
CA GLY A 15 5.83 5.55 5.92
C GLY A 15 5.04 5.93 7.19
N GLY A 16 4.21 5.02 7.71
CA GLY A 16 3.34 5.29 8.86
C GLY A 16 4.12 5.58 10.14
N ASP A 17 5.25 4.90 10.35
CA ASP A 17 6.17 5.08 11.46
C ASP A 17 6.91 6.42 11.40
N ILE A 18 7.38 6.81 10.21
CA ILE A 18 8.03 8.12 9.96
C ILE A 18 7.04 9.26 10.19
N LEU A 19 5.82 9.15 9.64
CA LEU A 19 4.76 10.12 9.86
C LEU A 19 4.41 10.21 11.36
N PHE A 20 4.26 9.07 12.03
CA PHE A 20 3.99 9.03 13.46
C PHE A 20 5.08 9.74 14.26
N ALA A 21 6.35 9.42 14.01
CA ALA A 21 7.48 10.04 14.69
C ALA A 21 7.54 11.55 14.44
N SER A 22 7.40 12.00 13.19
CA SER A 22 7.44 13.42 12.85
C SER A 22 6.33 14.24 13.52
N LYS A 23 5.11 13.70 13.64
CA LYS A 23 4.00 14.41 14.30
C LYS A 23 4.07 14.40 15.82
N LEU A 24 4.76 13.42 16.42
CA LEU A 24 4.95 13.37 17.87
C LEU A 24 6.23 14.08 18.34
N GLY A 25 7.20 14.31 17.45
CA GLY A 25 8.52 14.81 17.80
C GLY A 25 9.20 13.95 18.87
N ASP A 26 9.84 14.58 19.86
CA ASP A 26 10.52 13.89 20.96
C ASP A 26 9.65 12.88 21.70
N LYS A 27 8.33 13.10 21.75
CA LYS A 27 7.41 12.19 22.44
C LYS A 27 7.35 10.81 21.78
N ALA A 28 7.73 10.69 20.51
CA ALA A 28 7.77 9.41 19.81
C ALA A 28 8.72 8.40 20.47
N LYS A 29 9.78 8.88 21.15
CA LYS A 29 10.75 8.01 21.86
C LYS A 29 10.13 7.28 23.06
N ASP A 30 9.04 7.82 23.61
CA ASP A 30 8.34 7.25 24.75
C ASP A 30 7.21 6.30 24.31
N MET A 31 6.91 6.21 23.01
CA MET A 31 5.82 5.40 22.46
C MET A 31 6.34 4.13 21.79
N VAL A 32 5.44 3.17 21.58
CA VAL A 32 5.67 2.02 20.71
C VAL A 32 4.77 2.14 19.50
N PHE A 33 5.34 2.19 18.31
CA PHE A 33 4.60 2.12 17.05
C PHE A 33 4.56 0.67 16.55
N CYS A 34 3.39 0.22 16.12
CA CYS A 34 3.21 -1.10 15.50
C CYS A 34 2.47 -0.95 14.17
N GLY A 35 3.19 -1.14 13.07
CA GLY A 35 2.62 -1.03 11.73
C GLY A 35 2.24 -2.39 11.15
N PHE A 36 0.98 -2.55 10.73
CA PHE A 36 0.50 -3.77 10.07
C PHE A 36 0.41 -3.59 8.55
N GLU A 37 0.73 -4.64 7.80
CA GLU A 37 0.70 -4.61 6.32
C GLU A 37 -0.73 -4.42 5.74
N THR A 38 -1.75 -4.94 6.43
CA THR A 38 -3.12 -5.04 5.89
C THR A 38 -4.16 -5.12 7.00
N LEU A 39 -5.44 -5.04 6.61
CA LEU A 39 -6.56 -5.31 7.53
C LEU A 39 -6.64 -6.82 7.84
N PRO A 40 -6.92 -7.22 9.09
CA PRO A 40 -7.11 -8.62 9.46
C PRO A 40 -8.29 -9.30 8.74
N TRP A 41 -9.31 -8.52 8.39
CA TRP A 41 -10.58 -9.01 7.85
C TRP A 41 -10.95 -8.34 6.52
N ALA A 42 -11.65 -9.09 5.68
CA ALA A 42 -12.56 -8.52 4.70
C ALA A 42 -13.91 -8.31 5.40
N CYS A 43 -14.34 -7.06 5.59
CA CYS A 43 -15.55 -6.74 6.31
C CYS A 43 -16.27 -5.52 5.74
N ARG A 44 -17.57 -5.41 6.01
CA ARG A 44 -18.39 -4.24 5.66
C ARG A 44 -19.41 -3.94 6.75
N PHE A 45 -19.75 -2.66 6.91
CA PHE A 45 -20.91 -2.28 7.69
C PHE A 45 -22.18 -2.80 7.02
N THR A 46 -23.04 -3.43 7.83
CA THR A 46 -24.42 -3.77 7.44
C THR A 46 -25.42 -2.81 8.08
N GLU A 47 -25.03 -2.18 9.20
CA GLU A 47 -25.72 -1.05 9.81
C GLU A 47 -24.68 -0.13 10.46
N TRP A 48 -24.55 1.10 9.97
CA TRP A 48 -23.51 2.03 10.44
C TRP A 48 -23.59 2.27 11.95
N GLY A 49 -22.45 2.14 12.63
CA GLY A 49 -22.33 2.32 14.08
C GLY A 49 -22.93 1.21 14.95
N LYS A 50 -23.52 0.17 14.36
CA LYS A 50 -24.22 -0.90 15.11
C LYS A 50 -23.84 -2.32 14.68
N LYS A 51 -23.68 -2.59 13.38
CA LYS A 51 -23.42 -3.93 12.85
C LYS A 51 -22.42 -3.91 11.69
N ALA A 52 -21.49 -4.85 11.74
CA ALA A 52 -20.58 -5.14 10.64
C ALA A 52 -20.53 -6.65 10.41
N THR A 53 -20.37 -7.06 9.16
CA THR A 53 -20.20 -8.45 8.77
C THR A 53 -18.74 -8.68 8.38
N VAL A 54 -18.14 -9.72 8.96
CA VAL A 54 -16.86 -10.27 8.52
C VAL A 54 -17.14 -11.29 7.43
N LEU A 55 -16.69 -11.00 6.22
CA LEU A 55 -16.82 -11.86 5.03
C LEU A 55 -15.71 -12.91 4.99
N GLY A 56 -14.54 -12.59 5.56
CA GLY A 56 -13.40 -13.49 5.66
C GLY A 56 -12.34 -12.94 6.61
N THR A 57 -11.60 -13.85 7.23
CA THR A 57 -10.46 -13.56 8.11
C THR A 57 -9.21 -14.11 7.44
N LYS A 58 -8.13 -13.32 7.37
CA LYS A 58 -6.85 -13.82 6.85
C LYS A 58 -6.26 -14.88 7.78
N ASN A 59 -5.43 -15.77 7.24
CA ASN A 59 -4.71 -16.77 8.05
C ASN A 59 -3.56 -16.11 8.83
N ASN A 60 -2.75 -15.31 8.13
CA ASN A 60 -1.59 -14.62 8.69
C ASN A 60 -1.59 -13.15 8.27
N ILE A 61 -1.01 -12.29 9.11
CA ILE A 61 -0.65 -10.91 8.77
C ILE A 61 0.71 -10.55 9.36
N LEU A 62 1.47 -9.71 8.67
CA LEU A 62 2.73 -9.18 9.15
C LEU A 62 2.55 -7.85 9.89
N ALA A 63 3.38 -7.66 10.92
CA ALA A 63 3.50 -6.40 11.64
C ALA A 63 4.93 -6.15 12.09
N ALA A 64 5.37 -4.89 12.05
CA ALA A 64 6.67 -4.47 12.56
C ALA A 64 6.51 -3.52 13.74
N VAL A 65 7.44 -3.59 14.69
CA VAL A 65 7.43 -2.81 15.93
C VAL A 65 8.62 -1.87 15.99
N THR A 66 8.36 -0.62 16.40
CA THR A 66 9.40 0.38 16.67
C THR A 66 9.18 1.00 18.06
N PRO A 67 10.16 0.98 18.97
CA PRO A 67 11.48 0.35 18.83
C PRO A 67 11.41 -1.18 18.91
N ALA A 68 12.39 -1.87 18.30
CA ALA A 68 12.48 -3.34 18.30
C ALA A 68 12.58 -3.96 19.72
N SER A 69 13.00 -3.17 20.72
CA SER A 69 13.05 -3.59 22.13
C SER A 69 11.67 -3.81 22.76
N ALA A 70 10.58 -3.36 22.12
CA ALA A 70 9.21 -3.54 22.60
C ALA A 70 8.64 -4.95 22.28
N THR A 71 9.38 -6.00 22.64
CA THR A 71 9.15 -7.40 22.27
C THR A 71 7.79 -7.98 22.68
N LYS A 72 7.09 -7.35 23.64
CA LYS A 72 5.75 -7.78 24.09
C LYS A 72 4.60 -7.14 23.30
N ALA A 73 4.88 -6.21 22.39
CA ALA A 73 3.83 -5.45 21.69
C ALA A 73 2.96 -6.37 20.81
N LEU A 74 3.58 -7.20 19.97
CA LEU A 74 2.86 -8.12 19.08
C LEU A 74 2.04 -9.14 19.86
N ALA A 75 2.58 -9.73 20.93
CA ALA A 75 1.84 -10.68 21.77
C ALA A 75 0.57 -10.05 22.38
N LYS A 76 0.64 -8.79 22.82
CA LYS A 76 -0.54 -8.06 23.32
C LYS A 76 -1.57 -7.84 22.21
N LEU A 77 -1.12 -7.47 21.02
CA LEU A 77 -1.99 -7.23 19.86
C LEU A 77 -2.63 -8.54 19.35
N GLN A 78 -1.89 -9.66 19.34
CA GLN A 78 -2.42 -10.99 19.07
C GLN A 78 -3.55 -11.33 20.04
N GLY A 79 -3.36 -11.08 21.35
CA GLY A 79 -4.39 -11.32 22.36
C GLY A 79 -5.69 -10.53 22.11
N LEU A 80 -5.62 -9.37 21.47
CA LEU A 80 -6.80 -8.57 21.09
C LEU A 80 -7.47 -9.07 19.81
N LEU A 81 -6.69 -9.59 18.85
CA LEU A 81 -7.21 -10.13 17.59
C LEU A 81 -7.79 -11.54 17.74
N GLY A 82 -7.38 -12.28 18.78
CA GLY A 82 -7.81 -13.65 19.04
C GLY A 82 -6.91 -14.68 18.36
N VAL A 83 -7.50 -15.79 17.92
CA VAL A 83 -6.74 -16.92 17.33
C VAL A 83 -6.27 -16.61 15.91
N ASN A 84 -7.12 -15.97 15.10
CA ASN A 84 -6.84 -15.63 13.70
C ASN A 84 -7.13 -14.15 13.41
N PRO A 85 -6.31 -13.48 12.57
CA PRO A 85 -5.07 -14.00 11.96
C PRO A 85 -3.94 -14.17 12.99
N LEU A 86 -2.99 -15.05 12.67
CA LEU A 86 -1.69 -15.07 13.33
C LEU A 86 -0.90 -13.82 12.91
N VAL A 87 -0.44 -13.04 13.89
CA VAL A 87 0.42 -11.89 13.69
C VAL A 87 1.87 -12.36 13.69
N GLN A 88 2.51 -12.25 12.52
CA GLN A 88 3.91 -12.55 12.31
C GLN A 88 4.74 -11.27 12.41
N GLU A 89 5.90 -11.36 13.04
CA GLU A 89 6.81 -10.23 13.17
C GLU A 89 7.59 -10.02 11.87
N SER A 90 7.51 -8.80 11.34
CA SER A 90 8.39 -8.32 10.29
C SER A 90 9.59 -7.60 10.89
N PRO A 91 10.82 -7.73 10.34
CA PRO A 91 12.02 -7.14 10.92
C PRO A 91 11.97 -5.63 11.11
N ASN A 92 11.23 -4.91 10.25
CA ASN A 92 11.18 -3.45 10.28
C ASN A 92 9.94 -2.87 9.55
N ASN A 93 9.60 -1.61 9.87
CA ASN A 93 8.45 -0.92 9.28
C ASN A 93 8.68 -0.48 7.82
N LEU A 94 9.93 -0.44 7.34
CA LEU A 94 10.21 -0.18 5.93
C LEU A 94 9.76 -1.36 5.04
N GLY A 95 9.98 -2.59 5.50
CA GLY A 95 9.46 -3.82 4.89
C GLY A 95 7.93 -3.77 4.78
N ILE A 96 7.24 -3.44 5.88
CA ILE A 96 5.79 -3.24 5.88
C ILE A 96 5.34 -2.15 4.90
N SER A 97 6.09 -1.04 4.83
CA SER A 97 5.77 0.10 3.97
C SER A 97 5.89 -0.24 2.49
N LEU A 98 6.90 -1.02 2.09
CA LEU A 98 7.15 -1.41 0.70
C LEU A 98 6.42 -2.69 0.26
N ARG A 99 5.89 -3.47 1.22
CA ARG A 99 4.98 -4.61 0.96
C ARG A 99 3.53 -4.19 0.70
N ASN A 100 3.17 -2.92 0.90
CA ASN A 100 1.79 -2.44 0.86
C ASN A 100 1.04 -2.81 -0.45
N PRO A 101 0.12 -3.79 -0.45
CA PRO A 101 -0.53 -4.23 -1.68
C PRO A 101 -1.47 -3.17 -2.26
N GLY A 102 -2.03 -2.31 -1.39
CA GLY A 102 -2.95 -1.25 -1.80
C GLY A 102 -2.31 -0.23 -2.73
N MET A 103 -1.01 0.05 -2.57
CA MET A 103 -0.30 1.02 -3.41
C MET A 103 -0.07 0.54 -4.85
N ILE A 104 -0.08 -0.78 -5.08
CA ILE A 104 0.10 -1.39 -6.40
C ILE A 104 -1.25 -1.76 -6.99
N VAL A 105 -2.03 -2.57 -6.28
CA VAL A 105 -3.27 -3.14 -6.80
C VAL A 105 -4.28 -2.07 -7.12
N HIS A 106 -4.54 -1.13 -6.20
CA HIS A 106 -5.64 -0.19 -6.41
C HIS A 106 -5.33 0.83 -7.52
N PRO A 107 -4.20 1.57 -7.50
CA PRO A 107 -3.86 2.47 -8.60
C PRO A 107 -3.60 1.74 -9.91
N GLY A 108 -2.93 0.59 -9.88
CA GLY A 108 -2.58 -0.17 -11.08
C GLY A 108 -3.79 -0.76 -11.80
N VAL A 109 -4.75 -1.34 -11.07
CA VAL A 109 -6.01 -1.87 -11.67
C VAL A 109 -6.88 -0.72 -12.17
N MET A 110 -7.01 0.37 -11.40
CA MET A 110 -7.76 1.54 -11.83
C MET A 110 -7.15 2.15 -13.11
N TYR A 111 -5.82 2.24 -13.20
CA TYR A 111 -5.10 2.69 -14.39
C TYR A 111 -5.31 1.74 -15.57
N GLY A 112 -5.12 0.43 -15.35
CA GLY A 112 -5.24 -0.61 -16.37
C GLY A 112 -6.63 -0.65 -17.00
N ARG A 113 -7.67 -0.31 -16.23
CA ARG A 113 -9.06 -0.31 -16.71
C ARG A 113 -9.55 1.04 -17.24
N TRP A 114 -9.14 2.16 -16.64
CA TRP A 114 -9.77 3.47 -16.85
C TRP A 114 -8.81 4.58 -17.34
N SER A 115 -7.56 4.26 -17.64
CA SER A 115 -6.70 5.21 -18.36
C SER A 115 -7.11 5.32 -19.83
N SER A 116 -6.69 6.39 -20.49
CA SER A 116 -6.94 6.61 -21.93
C SER A 116 -6.29 5.55 -22.83
N GLU A 117 -5.41 4.70 -22.30
CA GLU A 117 -4.82 3.58 -23.04
C GLU A 117 -5.78 2.37 -23.15
N ALA A 118 -6.75 2.26 -22.24
CA ALA A 118 -7.67 1.13 -22.15
C ALA A 118 -9.16 1.53 -22.20
N TRP A 119 -9.46 2.82 -22.06
CA TRP A 119 -10.82 3.34 -21.95
C TRP A 119 -11.09 4.53 -22.87
N ASP A 120 -12.28 4.51 -23.48
CA ASP A 120 -12.80 5.48 -24.44
C ASP A 120 -13.56 6.66 -23.79
N GLY A 121 -13.61 6.71 -22.46
CA GLY A 121 -14.36 7.73 -21.73
C GLY A 121 -15.87 7.44 -21.61
N GLN A 122 -16.37 6.35 -22.19
CA GLN A 122 -17.80 6.04 -22.20
C GLN A 122 -18.24 5.20 -20.98
N PRO A 123 -19.44 5.43 -20.44
CA PRO A 123 -19.98 4.62 -19.35
C PRO A 123 -20.21 3.17 -19.81
N LYS A 124 -20.08 2.20 -18.88
CA LYS A 124 -20.27 0.77 -19.15
C LYS A 124 -21.68 0.32 -18.77
N ASP A 125 -22.22 -0.69 -19.47
CA ASP A 125 -23.57 -1.20 -19.20
C ASP A 125 -23.65 -1.94 -17.84
N GLU A 126 -22.52 -2.45 -17.36
CA GLU A 126 -22.39 -3.03 -16.01
C GLU A 126 -21.11 -2.54 -15.33
N ALA A 127 -21.13 -2.46 -14.00
CA ALA A 127 -19.92 -2.22 -13.23
C ALA A 127 -18.97 -3.44 -13.33
N PRO A 128 -17.77 -3.29 -13.92
CA PRO A 128 -16.88 -4.41 -14.18
C PRO A 128 -16.28 -4.95 -12.89
N LEU A 129 -15.96 -6.26 -12.87
CA LEU A 129 -15.22 -6.88 -11.77
C LEU A 129 -13.86 -6.19 -11.58
N PHE A 130 -13.47 -5.99 -10.31
CA PHE A 130 -12.23 -5.31 -9.96
C PHE A 130 -11.04 -6.26 -10.06
N TYR A 131 -10.89 -7.16 -9.08
CA TYR A 131 -9.77 -8.10 -9.02
C TYR A 131 -9.90 -9.19 -10.08
N GLN A 132 -11.12 -9.67 -10.34
CA GLN A 132 -11.38 -10.73 -11.32
C GLN A 132 -11.51 -10.25 -12.76
N GLY A 133 -11.44 -8.92 -12.96
CA GLY A 133 -11.45 -8.30 -14.27
C GLY A 133 -10.06 -7.86 -14.74
N VAL A 134 -8.98 -8.35 -14.10
CA VAL A 134 -7.60 -8.05 -14.49
C VAL A 134 -7.29 -8.77 -15.79
N ASP A 135 -6.85 -8.00 -16.79
CA ASP A 135 -6.40 -8.47 -18.10
C ASP A 135 -4.87 -8.42 -18.22
N GLU A 136 -4.33 -8.83 -19.36
CA GLU A 136 -2.89 -8.89 -19.63
C GLU A 136 -2.23 -7.50 -19.57
N PHE A 137 -2.93 -6.46 -20.03
CA PHE A 137 -2.44 -5.09 -19.96
C PHE A 137 -2.29 -4.62 -18.51
N THR A 138 -3.34 -4.84 -17.71
CA THR A 138 -3.35 -4.50 -16.30
C THR A 138 -2.30 -5.30 -15.52
N GLU A 139 -2.15 -6.60 -15.80
CA GLU A 139 -1.09 -7.43 -15.21
C GLU A 139 0.30 -6.86 -15.50
N LYS A 140 0.56 -6.43 -16.75
CA LYS A 140 1.85 -5.82 -17.12
C LYS A 140 2.11 -4.53 -16.34
N VAL A 141 1.10 -3.69 -16.12
CA VAL A 141 1.22 -2.48 -15.29
C VAL A 141 1.55 -2.85 -13.84
N LEU A 142 0.82 -3.81 -13.26
CA LEU A 142 1.03 -4.26 -11.88
C LEU A 142 2.43 -4.85 -11.69
N LEU A 143 2.90 -5.67 -12.64
CA LEU A 143 4.24 -6.25 -12.64
C LEU A 143 5.33 -5.17 -12.71
N GLY A 144 5.19 -4.19 -13.62
CA GLY A 144 6.16 -3.09 -13.72
C GLY A 144 6.25 -2.28 -12.43
N MET A 145 5.11 -1.94 -11.80
CA MET A 145 5.10 -1.21 -10.54
C MET A 145 5.74 -2.03 -9.39
N THR A 146 5.40 -3.33 -9.26
CA THR A 146 5.98 -4.14 -8.18
C THR A 146 7.47 -4.39 -8.39
N ASP A 147 7.95 -4.55 -9.63
CA ASP A 147 9.37 -4.75 -9.94
C ASP A 147 10.20 -3.50 -9.62
N GLU A 148 9.65 -2.32 -9.88
CA GLU A 148 10.23 -1.02 -9.50
C GLU A 148 10.36 -0.87 -7.98
N VAL A 149 9.36 -1.30 -7.22
CA VAL A 149 9.47 -1.37 -5.74
C VAL A 149 10.56 -2.35 -5.30
N GLN A 150 10.70 -3.49 -5.98
CA GLN A 150 11.77 -4.43 -5.66
C GLN A 150 13.16 -3.86 -5.95
N LEU A 151 13.32 -2.98 -6.95
CA LEU A 151 14.57 -2.24 -7.16
C LEU A 151 14.90 -1.36 -5.95
N VAL A 152 13.90 -0.67 -5.39
CA VAL A 152 14.04 0.12 -4.16
C VAL A 152 14.47 -0.76 -2.99
N CYS A 153 13.81 -1.90 -2.78
CA CYS A 153 14.16 -2.84 -1.71
C CYS A 153 15.62 -3.30 -1.81
N ARG A 154 16.04 -3.78 -2.99
CA ARG A 154 17.43 -4.22 -3.22
C ARG A 154 18.42 -3.10 -2.97
N LYS A 155 18.12 -1.88 -3.45
CA LYS A 155 19.01 -0.75 -3.27
C LYS A 155 19.14 -0.34 -1.81
N MET A 156 18.06 -0.40 -1.03
CA MET A 156 18.10 -0.18 0.42
C MET A 156 18.98 -1.21 1.13
N GLU A 157 18.89 -2.49 0.75
CA GLU A 157 19.79 -3.53 1.30
C GLU A 157 21.26 -3.29 0.91
N GLU A 158 21.56 -2.69 -0.24
CA GLU A 158 22.94 -2.34 -0.61
C GLU A 158 23.52 -1.23 0.28
N VAL A 159 22.72 -0.21 0.60
CA VAL A 159 23.20 1.04 1.22
C VAL A 159 22.95 1.15 2.72
N ALA A 160 22.17 0.23 3.31
CA ALA A 160 21.75 0.31 4.69
C ALA A 160 21.66 -1.07 5.38
N MET A 161 21.77 -1.08 6.71
CA MET A 161 21.63 -2.27 7.54
C MET A 161 20.15 -2.59 7.78
N VAL A 162 19.46 -3.04 6.74
CA VAL A 162 18.04 -3.39 6.77
C VAL A 162 17.80 -4.75 6.10
N ASP A 163 16.89 -5.54 6.67
CA ASP A 163 16.38 -6.80 6.09
C ASP A 163 15.07 -6.51 5.34
N MET A 164 15.07 -6.65 4.02
CA MET A 164 13.90 -6.37 3.18
C MET A 164 13.14 -7.63 2.76
N LYS A 165 13.42 -8.81 3.36
CA LYS A 165 12.83 -10.10 2.96
C LYS A 165 11.30 -10.10 2.88
N ASP A 166 10.64 -9.31 3.73
CA ASP A 166 9.19 -9.24 3.79
C ASP A 166 8.59 -8.29 2.75
N ALA A 167 9.36 -7.37 2.18
CA ALA A 167 8.90 -6.52 1.08
C ALA A 167 8.96 -7.29 -0.25
N CYS A 168 8.13 -8.34 -0.37
CA CYS A 168 8.12 -9.24 -1.52
C CYS A 168 7.36 -8.66 -2.73
N THR A 169 7.40 -9.39 -3.85
CA THR A 169 6.60 -9.05 -5.04
C THR A 169 5.10 -9.20 -4.77
N LEU A 170 4.28 -8.49 -5.53
CA LEU A 170 2.82 -8.59 -5.39
C LEU A 170 2.32 -10.04 -5.57
N LYS A 171 2.88 -10.82 -6.50
CA LYS A 171 2.51 -12.23 -6.67
C LYS A 171 2.85 -13.06 -5.42
N GLN A 172 4.04 -12.86 -4.85
CA GLN A 172 4.41 -13.55 -3.61
C GLN A 172 3.50 -13.15 -2.45
N TRP A 173 3.12 -11.88 -2.34
CA TRP A 173 2.15 -11.41 -1.34
C TRP A 173 0.81 -12.17 -1.44
N TYR A 174 0.32 -12.39 -2.66
CA TYR A 174 -0.88 -13.19 -2.88
C TYR A 174 -0.72 -14.64 -2.41
N LEU A 175 0.43 -15.27 -2.66
CA LEU A 175 0.73 -16.61 -2.18
C LEU A 175 0.76 -16.64 -0.64
N ASP A 176 1.41 -15.67 0.00
CA ASP A 176 1.53 -15.62 1.45
C ASP A 176 0.19 -15.39 2.16
N CYS A 177 -0.67 -14.53 1.60
CA CYS A 177 -1.93 -14.12 2.23
C CYS A 177 -3.16 -14.95 1.85
N TYR A 178 -3.17 -15.56 0.66
CA TYR A 178 -4.33 -16.25 0.07
C TYR A 178 -4.02 -17.67 -0.38
N ASP A 179 -2.98 -18.31 0.16
CA ASP A 179 -2.73 -19.73 -0.09
C ASP A 179 -4.00 -20.57 0.14
N GLY A 180 -4.24 -21.51 -0.77
CA GLY A 180 -5.44 -22.34 -0.79
C GLY A 180 -6.76 -21.64 -1.21
N GLN A 181 -6.76 -20.34 -1.49
CA GLN A 181 -7.96 -19.59 -1.92
C GLN A 181 -7.97 -19.22 -3.41
N MET A 182 -6.91 -19.59 -4.16
CA MET A 182 -6.75 -19.34 -5.59
C MET A 182 -6.77 -20.68 -6.36
N LYS A 183 -7.55 -20.78 -7.45
CA LYS A 183 -7.61 -22.01 -8.26
C LYS A 183 -6.44 -22.16 -9.23
N ASP A 184 -5.78 -21.05 -9.59
CA ASP A 184 -4.64 -21.01 -10.49
C ASP A 184 -3.61 -19.97 -10.02
N THR A 185 -2.37 -20.39 -9.81
CA THR A 185 -1.25 -19.54 -9.37
C THR A 185 -0.15 -19.37 -10.44
N SER A 186 -0.44 -19.73 -11.70
CA SER A 186 0.51 -19.67 -12.82
C SER A 186 1.02 -18.24 -13.09
N SER A 187 0.15 -17.24 -13.00
CA SER A 187 0.48 -15.81 -13.18
C SER A 187 -0.14 -14.93 -12.08
N LEU A 188 0.24 -13.65 -12.02
CA LEU A 188 -0.39 -12.71 -11.09
C LEU A 188 -1.87 -12.51 -11.43
N LYS A 189 -2.20 -12.33 -12.72
CA LYS A 189 -3.57 -12.28 -13.23
C LYS A 189 -4.36 -13.52 -12.83
N ALA A 190 -3.78 -14.72 -12.99
CA ALA A 190 -4.44 -15.97 -12.60
C ALA A 190 -4.73 -16.02 -11.10
N CYS A 191 -3.75 -15.64 -10.27
CA CYS A 191 -3.93 -15.50 -8.81
C CYS A 191 -5.11 -14.56 -8.50
N MET A 192 -5.17 -13.38 -9.13
CA MET A 192 -6.22 -12.39 -8.88
C MET A 192 -7.60 -12.85 -9.37
N ASN A 193 -7.67 -13.41 -10.58
CA ASN A 193 -8.92 -13.80 -11.22
C ASN A 193 -9.56 -15.02 -10.57
N THR A 194 -8.77 -15.90 -9.97
CA THR A 194 -9.26 -17.14 -9.37
C THR A 194 -9.31 -17.13 -7.85
N ASN A 195 -9.03 -15.98 -7.21
CA ASN A 195 -9.11 -15.84 -5.76
C ASN A 195 -10.57 -15.73 -5.30
N ALA A 196 -11.07 -16.76 -4.61
CA ALA A 196 -12.46 -16.82 -4.13
C ALA A 196 -12.79 -15.70 -3.12
N ALA A 197 -11.79 -15.13 -2.43
CA ALA A 197 -12.00 -14.00 -1.53
C ALA A 197 -12.46 -12.71 -2.24
N TYR A 198 -12.34 -12.65 -3.56
CA TYR A 198 -12.69 -11.49 -4.38
C TYR A 198 -13.92 -11.69 -5.26
N ASP A 199 -14.64 -12.81 -5.11
CA ASP A 199 -15.83 -13.12 -5.90
C ASP A 199 -16.85 -11.97 -5.85
N GLY A 200 -17.16 -11.45 -7.04
CA GLY A 200 -18.19 -10.42 -7.23
C GLY A 200 -17.80 -9.00 -6.80
N LEU A 201 -16.54 -8.75 -6.40
CA LEU A 201 -16.08 -7.40 -6.09
C LEU A 201 -15.92 -6.58 -7.39
N LYS A 202 -16.69 -5.49 -7.49
CA LYS A 202 -16.75 -4.61 -8.67
C LYS A 202 -15.97 -3.31 -8.45
N HIS A 203 -15.63 -2.66 -9.55
CA HIS A 203 -15.07 -1.31 -9.54
C HIS A 203 -16.00 -0.31 -8.84
N PRO A 204 -15.43 0.73 -8.19
CA PRO A 204 -16.22 1.85 -7.70
C PRO A 204 -16.76 2.64 -8.89
N CYS A 205 -18.08 2.64 -9.06
CA CYS A 205 -18.76 3.37 -10.13
C CYS A 205 -19.93 4.18 -9.58
N LYS A 206 -20.28 5.25 -10.30
CA LYS A 206 -21.51 6.01 -10.13
C LYS A 206 -22.46 5.64 -11.26
N GLU A 207 -23.73 5.51 -10.94
CA GLU A 207 -24.77 5.33 -11.95
C GLU A 207 -25.04 6.66 -12.66
N VAL A 208 -25.05 6.61 -13.99
CA VAL A 208 -25.34 7.74 -14.89
C VAL A 208 -26.20 7.19 -16.03
N ASP A 209 -27.44 7.66 -16.13
CA ASP A 209 -28.41 7.24 -17.16
C ASP A 209 -28.57 5.72 -17.31
N GLY A 210 -28.60 5.00 -16.19
CA GLY A 210 -28.72 3.54 -16.15
C GLY A 210 -27.45 2.77 -16.53
N LYS A 211 -26.33 3.48 -16.72
CA LYS A 211 -24.99 2.92 -16.97
C LYS A 211 -24.03 3.28 -15.83
N PHE A 212 -22.80 2.76 -15.88
CA PHE A 212 -21.80 2.88 -14.83
C PHE A 212 -20.57 3.66 -15.30
N MET A 213 -20.31 4.80 -14.66
CA MET A 213 -19.11 5.62 -14.86
C MET A 213 -18.15 5.40 -13.68
N PRO A 214 -16.84 5.20 -13.88
CA PRO A 214 -15.89 5.03 -12.77
C PRO A 214 -15.88 6.24 -11.83
N ASP A 215 -15.83 5.99 -10.52
CA ASP A 215 -15.54 7.02 -9.53
C ASP A 215 -14.03 7.18 -9.37
N LEU A 216 -13.41 7.96 -10.24
CA LEU A 216 -11.96 8.18 -10.25
C LEU A 216 -11.45 9.01 -9.04
N LYS A 217 -12.35 9.49 -8.18
CA LYS A 217 -12.00 10.14 -6.90
C LYS A 217 -12.12 9.20 -5.70
N TYR A 218 -12.42 7.92 -5.95
CA TYR A 218 -12.58 6.94 -4.88
C TYR A 218 -11.26 6.69 -4.14
N ARG A 219 -11.36 6.17 -2.90
CA ARG A 219 -10.20 5.95 -2.01
C ARG A 219 -9.07 5.10 -2.61
N TYR A 220 -9.39 4.24 -3.57
CA TYR A 220 -8.39 3.48 -4.33
C TYR A 220 -7.32 4.34 -5.00
N LEU A 221 -7.65 5.58 -5.36
CA LEU A 221 -6.69 6.57 -5.83
C LEU A 221 -6.42 7.61 -4.74
N ALA A 222 -7.47 8.17 -4.14
CA ALA A 222 -7.36 9.29 -3.22
C ALA A 222 -6.63 8.98 -1.89
N GLU A 223 -6.58 7.71 -1.48
CA GLU A 223 -5.85 7.26 -0.29
C GLU A 223 -4.53 6.57 -0.68
N ASP A 224 -4.58 5.58 -1.58
CA ASP A 224 -3.44 4.70 -1.84
C ASP A 224 -2.33 5.36 -2.67
N ILE A 225 -2.63 6.36 -3.50
CA ILE A 225 -1.57 7.16 -4.16
C ILE A 225 -0.83 8.01 -3.12
N PRO A 226 -1.48 8.92 -2.35
CA PRO A 226 -0.76 9.78 -1.40
C PRO A 226 -0.08 9.02 -0.26
N THR A 227 -0.69 7.92 0.23
CA THR A 227 -0.21 7.22 1.43
C THR A 227 0.56 5.93 1.16
N GLY A 228 0.69 5.53 -0.10
CA GLY A 228 1.41 4.33 -0.53
C GLY A 228 2.38 4.64 -1.66
N LEU A 229 1.84 4.90 -2.85
CA LEU A 229 2.64 4.97 -4.07
C LEU A 229 3.65 6.14 -4.05
N CYS A 230 3.25 7.28 -3.48
CA CYS A 230 4.13 8.44 -3.26
C CYS A 230 5.33 8.11 -2.35
N PHE A 231 5.16 7.22 -1.37
CA PHE A 231 6.26 6.81 -0.50
C PHE A 231 7.30 6.01 -1.29
N ALA A 232 6.87 5.01 -2.05
CA ALA A 232 7.75 4.20 -2.88
C ALA A 232 8.47 5.05 -3.94
N LYS A 233 7.75 5.91 -4.66
CA LYS A 233 8.33 6.83 -5.65
C LYS A 233 9.34 7.80 -5.02
N GLY A 234 8.98 8.41 -3.90
CA GLY A 234 9.85 9.38 -3.25
C GLY A 234 11.14 8.76 -2.73
N LEU A 235 11.08 7.55 -2.17
CA LEU A 235 12.27 6.80 -1.79
C LEU A 235 13.10 6.38 -3.01
N ALA A 236 12.46 5.93 -4.10
CA ALA A 236 13.17 5.64 -5.35
C ALA A 236 13.95 6.86 -5.86
N GLU A 237 13.36 8.05 -5.82
CA GLU A 237 14.02 9.29 -6.23
C GLU A 237 15.23 9.64 -5.34
N ILE A 238 15.11 9.49 -4.02
CA ILE A 238 16.23 9.67 -3.07
C ILE A 238 17.39 8.72 -3.40
N LEU A 239 17.07 7.50 -3.84
CA LEU A 239 18.04 6.48 -4.21
C LEU A 239 18.57 6.62 -5.65
N GLY A 240 18.08 7.60 -6.41
CA GLY A 240 18.45 7.81 -7.81
C GLY A 240 17.97 6.70 -8.76
N LEU A 241 16.83 6.07 -8.45
CA LEU A 241 16.23 5.00 -9.23
C LEU A 241 15.10 5.50 -10.12
N ASP A 242 15.12 5.06 -11.38
CA ASP A 242 14.02 5.29 -12.31
C ASP A 242 12.84 4.36 -12.02
N THR A 243 11.64 4.91 -12.14
CA THR A 243 10.38 4.22 -11.84
C THR A 243 9.30 4.55 -12.89
N PRO A 244 9.55 4.23 -14.18
CA PRO A 244 8.73 4.69 -15.29
C PRO A 244 7.27 4.22 -15.23
N THR A 245 7.01 3.03 -14.70
CA THR A 245 5.65 2.48 -14.56
C THR A 245 4.90 3.18 -13.44
N ILE A 246 5.55 3.37 -12.27
CA ILE A 246 4.97 4.15 -11.18
C ILE A 246 4.73 5.60 -11.63
N ASP A 247 5.66 6.22 -12.36
CA ASP A 247 5.51 7.57 -12.90
C ASP A 247 4.29 7.70 -13.81
N LYS A 248 4.11 6.73 -14.70
CA LYS A 248 2.97 6.67 -15.61
C LYS A 248 1.64 6.57 -14.84
N VAL A 249 1.56 5.69 -13.85
CA VAL A 249 0.34 5.51 -13.03
C VAL A 249 0.09 6.73 -12.14
N MET A 250 1.12 7.32 -11.54
CA MET A 250 1.00 8.50 -10.69
C MET A 250 0.58 9.75 -11.47
N LYS A 251 1.13 9.97 -12.68
CA LYS A 251 0.73 11.09 -13.56
C LYS A 251 -0.76 11.05 -13.88
N TRP A 252 -1.27 9.88 -14.26
CA TRP A 252 -2.71 9.71 -14.50
C TRP A 252 -3.53 9.82 -13.20
N GLY A 253 -3.07 9.18 -12.14
CA GLY A 253 -3.80 9.11 -10.88
C GLY A 253 -3.92 10.45 -10.16
N GLN A 254 -2.89 11.30 -10.24
CA GLN A 254 -2.93 12.63 -9.63
C GLN A 254 -3.95 13.55 -10.31
N GLU A 255 -4.09 13.45 -11.64
CA GLU A 255 -5.10 14.17 -12.41
C GLU A 255 -6.51 13.75 -11.98
N CYS A 256 -6.74 12.45 -11.82
CA CYS A 256 -8.01 11.89 -11.38
C CYS A 256 -8.46 12.45 -10.01
N ILE A 257 -7.52 12.57 -9.07
CA ILE A 257 -7.79 13.02 -7.70
C ILE A 257 -7.62 14.54 -7.51
N GLY A 258 -7.20 15.26 -8.57
CA GLY A 258 -7.04 16.72 -8.55
C GLY A 258 -5.89 17.21 -7.65
N LEU A 259 -4.81 16.45 -7.58
CA LEU A 259 -3.58 16.83 -6.88
C LEU A 259 -2.43 17.00 -7.87
N GLU A 260 -1.47 17.84 -7.53
CA GLU A 260 -0.22 18.01 -8.27
C GLU A 260 0.94 17.53 -7.38
N ILE A 261 1.32 16.26 -7.55
CA ILE A 261 2.32 15.56 -6.73
C ILE A 261 3.65 15.44 -7.51
N LEU A 262 3.57 14.92 -8.73
CA LEU A 262 4.66 14.92 -9.69
C LEU A 262 4.66 16.24 -10.45
N GLY A 263 5.79 16.94 -10.38
CA GLY A 263 6.07 18.13 -11.17
C GLY A 263 6.65 17.79 -12.55
N PRO A 264 7.32 18.76 -13.20
CA PRO A 264 8.00 18.53 -14.47
C PRO A 264 8.94 17.32 -14.42
N GLU A 265 9.05 16.61 -15.54
CA GLU A 265 9.92 15.44 -15.71
C GLU A 265 9.61 14.25 -14.77
N GLY A 266 8.47 14.25 -14.07
CA GLY A 266 8.10 13.16 -13.15
C GLY A 266 8.85 13.20 -11.82
N LYS A 267 9.37 14.37 -11.42
CA LYS A 267 10.01 14.57 -10.12
C LYS A 267 8.98 14.81 -9.02
N MET A 268 9.31 14.40 -7.80
CA MET A 268 8.52 14.69 -6.59
C MET A 268 8.68 16.16 -6.19
N THR A 269 8.17 17.08 -7.01
CA THR A 269 8.25 18.54 -6.85
C THR A 269 6.91 19.27 -6.98
N GLY A 270 5.79 18.54 -7.07
CA GLY A 270 4.46 19.13 -7.18
C GLY A 270 4.02 19.89 -5.92
N LYS A 271 3.12 20.87 -6.09
CA LYS A 271 2.68 21.77 -5.00
C LYS A 271 1.90 21.08 -3.87
N ASP A 272 1.38 19.88 -4.10
CA ASP A 272 0.55 19.14 -3.13
C ASP A 272 1.32 18.00 -2.42
N LEU A 273 2.65 17.98 -2.50
CA LEU A 273 3.49 16.94 -1.86
C LEU A 273 3.30 16.85 -0.35
N ASP A 274 3.06 17.98 0.32
CA ASP A 274 2.84 18.08 1.76
C ASP A 274 1.57 17.35 2.24
N LYS A 275 0.67 17.00 1.31
CA LYS A 275 -0.53 16.20 1.55
C LYS A 275 -0.28 14.69 1.40
N THR A 276 0.95 14.29 1.08
CA THR A 276 1.32 12.89 0.85
C THR A 276 2.21 12.35 1.98
N ARG A 277 2.51 11.05 1.92
CA ARG A 277 3.53 10.40 2.74
C ARG A 277 4.82 10.16 1.98
N ALA A 278 5.04 10.85 0.86
CA ALA A 278 6.37 10.85 0.24
C ALA A 278 7.40 11.34 1.27
N PRO A 279 8.62 10.77 1.31
CA PRO A 279 9.73 11.35 2.07
C PRO A 279 9.86 12.87 1.85
N GLN A 280 9.81 13.32 0.60
CA GLN A 280 9.88 14.72 0.18
C GLN A 280 8.76 15.56 0.82
N GLY A 281 7.53 15.04 0.87
CA GLY A 281 6.39 15.69 1.52
C GLY A 281 6.55 15.85 3.04
N MET A 282 7.45 15.08 3.65
CA MET A 282 7.84 15.18 5.06
C MET A 282 9.15 15.97 5.25
N GLY A 283 9.68 16.61 4.20
CA GLY A 283 10.95 17.35 4.24
C GLY A 283 12.19 16.47 4.18
N ILE A 284 12.07 15.20 3.82
CA ILE A 284 13.16 14.24 3.71
C ILE A 284 13.56 14.12 2.23
N THR A 285 14.75 14.61 1.88
CA THR A 285 15.22 14.67 0.48
C THR A 285 16.56 13.98 0.25
N THR A 286 17.20 13.47 1.30
CA THR A 286 18.49 12.75 1.22
C THR A 286 18.38 11.37 1.85
N LEU A 287 19.28 10.46 1.45
CA LEU A 287 19.37 9.13 2.04
C LEU A 287 19.68 9.20 3.54
N GLU A 288 20.62 10.06 3.95
CA GLU A 288 20.97 10.25 5.36
C GLU A 288 19.76 10.67 6.20
N ALA A 289 18.98 11.65 5.73
CA ALA A 289 17.77 12.09 6.41
C ALA A 289 16.71 10.97 6.46
N PHE A 290 16.59 10.17 5.41
CA PHE A 290 15.68 9.04 5.37
C PHE A 290 16.06 7.93 6.36
N LEU A 291 17.35 7.58 6.43
CA LEU A 291 17.89 6.61 7.38
C LEU A 291 17.69 7.06 8.82
N ALA A 292 17.96 8.33 9.13
CA ALA A 292 17.70 8.91 10.43
C ALA A 292 16.20 8.85 10.80
N ALA A 293 15.32 9.24 9.87
CA ALA A 293 13.87 9.25 10.10
C ALA A 293 13.28 7.84 10.27
N SER A 294 13.78 6.86 9.54
CA SER A 294 13.38 5.44 9.61
C SER A 294 14.09 4.65 10.71
N LYS A 295 15.07 5.27 11.41
CA LYS A 295 15.91 4.63 12.43
C LYS A 295 16.65 3.40 11.89
N ILE A 296 17.13 3.50 10.66
CA ILE A 296 17.94 2.47 9.99
C ILE A 296 19.38 3.00 9.90
N GLU A 297 20.36 2.15 10.18
CA GLU A 297 21.78 2.51 10.07
C GLU A 297 22.28 2.36 8.63
N ALA A 298 23.20 3.23 8.21
CA ALA A 298 23.90 3.09 6.94
C ALA A 298 24.86 1.89 6.98
N LYS A 299 25.17 1.32 5.81
CA LYS A 299 26.23 0.32 5.65
C LYS A 299 27.62 0.95 5.53
#